data_AF-A0A1E5MHC9-F1
#
_entry.id   AF-A0A1E5MHC9-F1
#
_cell.length_a   1.000
_cell.length_b   1.000
_cell.length_c   1.000
_cell.angle_alpha   90.00
_cell.angle_beta   90.00
_cell.angle_gamma   90.00
#
_symmetry.space_group_name_H-M   'P 1'
#
loop_
_entity.id
_entity.type
_entity.pdbx_description
1 polymer ?
#
loop_
_entity_poly.entity_id
_entity_poly.type
_entity_poly.pdbx_seq_one_letter_code
_entity_poly.pdbx_strand_id
1 'polypeptide(L)'
;MTYGDVAAALGSRASRAVGKVMAHEGADLPWWRVVRSGGLPPLRHEARALEHYRVEGTPLVDGPSAWRIDMRRARWSPATDADDPF
;
A
#
# COMPACT_ATOMS: atom_id res chain seq x y z
N MET A 1 1.43 0.00 3.13
CA MET A 1 2.23 -1.19 2.73
C MET A 1 2.36 -1.19 1.21
N THR A 2 3.44 -1.69 0.60
CA THR A 2 3.53 -1.83 -0.87
C THR A 2 3.06 -3.20 -1.35
N TYR A 3 2.75 -3.36 -2.64
CA TYR A 3 2.52 -4.70 -3.22
C TYR A 3 3.70 -5.67 -3.00
N GLY A 4 4.93 -5.14 -2.96
CA GLY A 4 6.12 -5.92 -2.62
C GLY A 4 6.15 -6.34 -1.16
N ASP A 5 5.76 -5.44 -0.26
CA ASP A 5 5.67 -5.73 1.18
C ASP A 5 4.61 -6.80 1.46
N VAL A 6 3.46 -6.75 0.80
CA VAL A 6 2.43 -7.81 0.88
C VAL A 6 3.01 -9.15 0.43
N ALA A 7 3.69 -9.17 -0.72
CA ALA A 7 4.29 -10.40 -1.23
C ALA A 7 5.35 -10.95 -0.25
N ALA A 8 6.19 -10.08 0.29
CA ALA A 8 7.24 -10.45 1.24
C ALA A 8 6.65 -11.02 2.54
N ALA A 9 5.58 -10.42 3.07
CA ALA A 9 4.86 -10.93 4.23
C ALA A 9 4.29 -12.34 4.02
N LEU A 10 3.97 -12.69 2.76
CA LEU A 10 3.52 -14.03 2.36
C LEU A 10 4.69 -14.98 2.02
N GLY A 11 5.94 -14.61 2.30
CA GLY A 11 7.12 -15.39 1.94
C GLY A 11 7.39 -15.47 0.42
N SER A 12 6.80 -14.55 -0.35
CA SER A 12 6.83 -14.55 -1.81
C SER A 12 7.53 -13.32 -2.39
N ARG A 13 7.96 -13.43 -3.65
CA ARG A 13 8.45 -12.28 -4.45
C ARG A 13 7.43 -11.83 -5.50
N ALA A 14 6.22 -12.38 -5.46
CA ALA A 14 5.19 -12.22 -6.49
C ALA A 14 4.36 -10.93 -6.35
N SER A 15 5.01 -9.76 -6.26
CA SER A 15 4.33 -8.45 -6.13
C SER A 15 3.33 -8.15 -7.26
N ARG A 16 3.61 -8.61 -8.48
CA ARG A 16 2.69 -8.50 -9.63
C ARG A 16 1.43 -9.35 -9.46
N ALA A 17 1.55 -10.52 -8.83
CA ALA A 17 0.40 -11.37 -8.55
C ALA A 17 -0.51 -10.71 -7.50
N VAL A 18 0.07 -10.10 -6.45
CA VAL A 18 -0.69 -9.30 -5.48
C VAL A 18 -1.44 -8.16 -6.20
N GLY A 19 -0.75 -7.42 -7.07
CA GLY A 19 -1.39 -6.36 -7.87
C GLY A 19 -2.56 -6.87 -8.72
N LYS A 20 -2.43 -8.06 -9.32
CA LYS A 20 -3.52 -8.70 -10.08
C LYS A 20 -4.70 -9.05 -9.18
N VAL A 21 -4.47 -9.66 -8.02
CA VAL A 21 -5.52 -9.98 -7.05
C VAL A 21 -6.24 -8.71 -6.61
N MET A 22 -5.50 -7.69 -6.19
CA MET A 22 -6.09 -6.41 -5.77
C MET A 22 -6.91 -5.73 -6.88
N ALA A 23 -6.55 -5.93 -8.15
CA ALA A 23 -7.28 -5.37 -9.29
C ALA A 23 -8.60 -6.10 -9.61
N HIS A 24 -8.71 -7.40 -9.29
CA HIS A 24 -9.89 -8.22 -9.63
C HIS A 24 -10.78 -8.48 -8.42
N GLU A 25 -10.18 -8.70 -7.25
CA GLU A 25 -10.84 -9.17 -6.02
C GLU A 25 -10.72 -8.18 -4.86
N GLY A 26 -10.01 -7.06 -5.05
CA GLY A 26 -9.69 -6.11 -3.97
C GLY A 26 -10.77 -5.08 -3.67
N ALA A 27 -11.89 -5.07 -4.38
CA ALA A 27 -12.87 -3.99 -4.34
C ALA A 27 -13.51 -3.79 -2.95
N ASP A 28 -13.73 -4.89 -2.22
CA ASP A 28 -14.31 -4.91 -0.87
C ASP A 28 -13.26 -4.83 0.25
N LEU A 29 -11.99 -4.83 -0.11
CA LEU A 29 -10.86 -4.72 0.82
C LEU A 29 -10.42 -3.25 0.93
N PRO A 30 -9.62 -2.89 1.97
CA PRO A 30 -9.01 -1.56 2.08
C PRO A 30 -7.88 -1.38 1.07
N TRP A 31 -8.21 -1.43 -0.23
CA TRP A 31 -7.25 -1.46 -1.34
C TRP A 31 -6.35 -0.23 -1.41
N TRP A 32 -6.78 0.91 -0.86
CA TRP A 32 -5.97 2.12 -0.76
C TRP A 32 -4.75 1.93 0.16
N ARG A 33 -4.75 0.98 1.09
CA ARG A 33 -3.61 0.74 2.00
C ARG A 33 -2.44 -0.02 1.34
N VAL A 34 -2.66 -0.57 0.15
CA VAL A 34 -1.66 -1.31 -0.63
C VAL A 34 -1.29 -0.50 -1.87
N VAL A 35 -0.07 0.04 -1.87
CA VAL A 35 0.36 1.02 -2.88
C VAL A 35 1.55 0.56 -3.70
N ARG A 36 1.86 1.33 -4.74
CA ARG A 36 3.08 1.12 -5.55
C ARG A 36 4.32 1.43 -4.71
N SER A 37 5.47 0.87 -5.09
CA SER A 37 6.74 1.02 -4.34
C SER A 37 7.15 2.47 -4.06
N GLY A 38 6.80 3.40 -4.96
CA GLY A 38 7.07 4.84 -4.80
C GLY A 38 6.11 5.60 -3.89
N GLY A 39 5.17 4.94 -3.21
CA GLY A 39 4.12 5.56 -2.39
C GLY A 39 2.96 6.13 -3.19
N LEU A 40 2.91 5.83 -4.48
CA LEU A 40 1.82 6.30 -5.33
C LEU A 40 0.59 5.39 -5.19
N PRO A 41 -0.63 5.96 -5.17
CA PRO A 41 -1.85 5.19 -5.13
C PRO A 41 -1.99 4.26 -6.36
N PRO A 42 -2.92 3.29 -6.28
CA PRO A 42 -3.32 2.49 -7.44
C PRO A 42 -3.80 3.40 -8.59
N LEU A 43 -3.41 3.02 -9.80
CA LEU A 43 -3.75 3.79 -11.01
C LEU A 43 -5.26 3.85 -11.21
N ARG A 44 -5.74 5.00 -11.70
CA ARG A 44 -7.17 5.28 -12.00
C ARG A 44 -8.11 5.35 -10.79
N HIS A 45 -7.56 5.26 -9.58
CA HIS A 45 -8.33 5.33 -8.33
C HIS A 45 -7.79 6.42 -7.40
N GLU A 46 -7.01 7.36 -7.94
CA GLU A 46 -6.29 8.38 -7.18
C GLU A 46 -7.25 9.25 -6.34
N ALA A 47 -8.36 9.71 -6.93
CA ALA A 47 -9.34 10.54 -6.25
C ALA A 47 -10.00 9.83 -5.07
N ARG A 48 -10.46 8.58 -5.28
CA ARG A 48 -11.09 7.76 -4.22
C ARG A 48 -10.08 7.39 -3.14
N ALA A 49 -8.84 7.09 -3.51
CA ALA A 49 -7.78 6.80 -2.55
C ALA A 49 -7.46 8.03 -1.68
N LEU A 50 -7.44 9.23 -2.27
CA LEU A 50 -7.17 10.47 -1.55
C LEU A 50 -8.20 10.76 -0.46
N GLU A 51 -9.47 10.47 -0.72
CA GLU A 51 -10.54 10.59 0.28
C GLU A 51 -10.26 9.69 1.50
N HIS A 52 -9.98 8.41 1.27
CA HIS A 52 -9.61 7.48 2.33
C HIS A 52 -8.36 7.93 3.10
N TYR A 53 -7.31 8.39 2.41
CA TYR A 53 -6.09 8.86 3.06
C TYR A 53 -6.32 10.08 3.95
N ARG A 54 -7.18 11.01 3.54
CA ARG A 54 -7.53 12.18 4.36
C ARG A 54 -8.30 11.78 5.61
N VAL A 55 -9.28 10.88 5.46
CA VAL A 55 -10.05 10.34 6.58
C VAL A 55 -9.15 9.61 7.58
N GLU A 56 -8.18 8.83 7.10
CA GLU A 56 -7.25 8.07 7.93
C GLU A 56 -6.07 8.90 8.46
N GLY A 57 -5.94 10.18 8.06
CA GLY A 57 -4.78 11.01 8.42
C GLY A 57 -3.44 10.49 7.87
N THR A 58 -3.47 9.78 6.73
CA THR A 58 -2.27 9.22 6.11
C THR A 58 -1.31 10.33 5.68
N PRO A 59 -0.04 10.31 6.11
CA PRO A 59 0.95 11.30 5.69
C PRO A 59 1.13 11.32 4.17
N LEU A 60 0.88 12.48 3.55
CA LEU A 60 1.09 12.73 2.13
C LEU A 60 2.24 13.73 1.94
N VAL A 61 2.93 13.60 0.81
CA VAL A 61 3.91 14.57 0.30
C VAL A 61 3.49 15.03 -1.08
N ASP A 62 3.49 16.34 -1.30
CA ASP A 62 3.29 16.92 -2.62
C ASP A 62 4.55 16.72 -3.47
N GLY A 63 4.34 16.29 -4.71
CA GLY A 63 5.40 16.12 -5.71
C GLY A 63 5.17 17.03 -6.92
N PRO A 64 6.16 17.10 -7.83
CA PRO A 64 6.11 18.01 -8.98
C PRO A 64 4.91 17.79 -9.92
N SER A 65 4.37 16.56 -9.96
CA SER A 65 3.32 16.16 -10.91
C SER A 65 2.12 15.51 -10.23
N ALA A 66 2.28 15.04 -8.99
CA ALA A 66 1.23 14.41 -8.19
C ALA A 66 1.66 14.32 -6.73
N TRP A 67 0.68 14.21 -5.84
CA TRP A 67 0.90 13.80 -4.45
C TRP A 67 1.24 12.32 -4.37
N ARG A 68 1.94 11.92 -3.31
CA ARG A 68 2.20 10.52 -2.96
C ARG A 68 2.17 10.36 -1.45
N ILE A 69 2.05 9.12 -0.98
CA ILE A 69 2.17 8.79 0.43
C ILE A 69 3.63 8.93 0.86
N ASP A 70 3.85 9.55 2.02
CA ASP A 70 5.14 9.53 2.68
C ASP A 70 5.39 8.13 3.26
N MET A 71 5.98 7.28 2.43
CA MET A 71 6.27 5.89 2.80
C MET A 71 7.22 5.77 3.99
N ARG A 72 8.01 6.80 4.34
CA ARG A 72 8.87 6.73 5.52
C ARG A 72 8.06 6.81 6.80
N ARG A 73 6.94 7.55 6.78
CA ARG A 73 6.06 7.77 7.94
C ARG A 73 4.86 6.82 7.98
N ALA A 74 4.40 6.38 6.81
CA ALA A 74 3.15 5.63 6.68
C ALA A 74 3.34 4.13 6.40
N ARG A 75 4.59 3.64 6.25
CA ARG A 75 4.82 2.23 5.93
C ARG A 75 4.60 1.35 7.16
N TRP A 76 3.59 0.51 7.04
CA TRP A 76 3.34 -0.61 7.94
C TRP A 76 4.04 -1.88 7.45
N SER A 77 4.56 -2.67 8.39
CA SER A 77 5.07 -4.04 8.17
C SER A 77 4.39 -4.95 9.20
N PRO A 78 3.94 -6.16 8.81
CA PRO A 78 3.52 -7.14 9.80
C PRO A 78 4.71 -7.56 10.65
N ALA A 79 4.49 -7.77 11.95
CA ALA A 79 5.40 -8.58 12.74
C ALA A 79 5.38 -9.98 12.13
N THR A 80 6.53 -10.44 11.64
CA THR A 80 6.65 -11.84 11.22
C THR A 80 6.82 -12.67 12.49
N ASP A 81 6.40 -13.93 12.52
CA ASP A 81 6.65 -14.85 13.65
C ASP A 81 8.15 -14.89 14.06
N ALA A 82 9.06 -14.56 13.13
CA ALA A 82 10.49 -14.39 13.38
C ALA A 82 10.88 -13.15 14.23
N ASP A 83 9.99 -12.16 14.40
CA ASP A 83 10.16 -10.95 15.21
C ASP A 83 9.52 -11.08 16.61
N ASP A 84 8.93 -12.25 16.96
CA ASP A 84 8.37 -12.54 18.28
C ASP A 84 9.30 -13.49 19.06
N PRO A 85 10.28 -12.99 19.83
CA PRO A 85 11.05 -13.81 20.74
C PRO A 85 10.24 -14.04 22.03
N PHE A 86 9.30 -14.99 21.98
CA PHE A 86 8.49 -15.53 23.09
C PHE A 86 7.31 -14.69 23.61
#